data_AF-A0A1W1USP3-F1
#
_entry.id   AF-A0A1W1USP3-F1
#
_cell.length_a   1.000
_cell.length_b   1.000
_cell.length_c   1.000
_cell.angle_alpha   90.00
_cell.angle_beta   90.00
_cell.angle_gamma   90.00
#
_symmetry.space_group_name_H-M   'P 1'
#
loop_
_entity.id
_entity.type
_entity.pdbx_description
1 polymer ?
#
loop_
_entity_poly.entity_id
_entity_poly.type
_entity_poly.pdbx_seq_one_letter_code
_entity_poly.pdbx_strand_id
1 'polypeptide(L)'
;MEQLYINGEQLNYKFCLKDVKRFLIEKFLYDNDSEALNILLNIYQIEESVDNICPTYISLKHLKKDILKFLKDKEGVDLIANNLSSLIHDDVNRFELYVYLEGYRAGINAKKSVNLLEIMTCKYFTIEQLYNRKKLFNKEILRPEILELKAKILNDFKNDSNVKKQVYDLVFKFNLKVLKRKVYNLNAHVDKQLVFNLDGGKKIKETNSNLTRRELKGLNKKIVKFLCMDGIRIFENAYWEGINDQVIKRYK
;
A
#
# COMPACT_ATOMS: atom_id res chain seq x y z
N MET A 1 14.57 12.77 -31.41
CA MET A 1 13.52 11.73 -31.38
C MET A 1 13.91 10.69 -32.42
N GLU A 2 14.55 9.61 -32.00
CA GLU A 2 14.93 8.51 -32.91
C GLU A 2 13.71 7.64 -33.22
N GLN A 3 13.55 7.33 -34.51
CA GLN A 3 12.40 6.60 -35.05
C GLN A 3 12.83 5.14 -35.30
N LEU A 4 12.15 4.19 -34.66
CA LEU A 4 12.35 2.76 -34.86
C LEU A 4 11.34 2.24 -35.89
N TYR A 5 11.84 1.59 -36.95
CA TYR A 5 11.04 0.93 -37.99
C TYR A 5 11.22 -0.59 -37.87
N ILE A 6 10.12 -1.34 -37.88
CA ILE A 6 10.11 -2.80 -38.07
C ILE A 6 9.07 -3.10 -39.17
N ASN A 7 9.48 -3.81 -40.22
CA ASN A 7 8.62 -4.24 -41.35
C ASN A 7 7.89 -3.13 -42.13
N GLY A 8 8.47 -1.93 -42.25
CA GLY A 8 7.98 -0.90 -43.18
C GLY A 8 6.67 -0.22 -42.77
N GLU A 9 6.07 -0.58 -41.64
CA GLU A 9 4.91 0.12 -41.09
C GLU A 9 5.36 1.17 -40.06
N GLN A 10 4.97 2.44 -40.29
CA GLN A 10 5.11 3.48 -39.28
C GLN A 10 4.19 3.19 -38.10
N LEU A 11 4.76 2.61 -37.05
CA LEU A 11 4.10 2.52 -35.75
C LEU A 11 4.05 3.92 -35.13
N ASN A 12 2.99 4.66 -35.44
CA ASN A 12 2.69 5.95 -34.83
C ASN A 12 2.14 5.73 -33.41
N TYR A 13 2.96 5.14 -32.52
CA TYR A 13 2.64 5.06 -31.11
C TYR A 13 2.76 6.44 -30.49
N LYS A 14 1.64 7.18 -30.49
CA LYS A 14 1.51 8.38 -29.67
C LYS A 14 1.31 7.95 -28.22
N PHE A 15 2.37 7.49 -27.57
CA PHE A 15 2.34 7.22 -26.13
C PHE A 15 2.04 8.53 -25.40
N CYS A 16 0.94 8.57 -24.66
CA CYS A 16 0.70 9.70 -23.77
C CYS A 16 1.40 9.43 -22.42
N LEU A 17 1.72 10.48 -21.68
CA LEU A 17 2.41 10.35 -20.39
C LEU A 17 1.65 9.46 -19.38
N LYS A 18 0.32 9.38 -19.51
CA LYS A 18 -0.51 8.45 -18.74
C LYS A 18 -0.17 6.98 -19.03
N ASP A 19 0.15 6.65 -20.28
CA ASP A 19 0.57 5.30 -20.65
C ASP A 19 1.96 4.98 -20.09
N VAL A 20 2.87 5.95 -20.11
CA VAL A 20 4.22 5.83 -19.51
C VAL A 20 4.11 5.61 -18.00
N LYS A 21 3.32 6.44 -17.28
CA LYS A 21 3.05 6.26 -15.84
C LYS A 21 2.49 4.87 -15.55
N ARG A 22 1.50 4.41 -16.33
CA ARG A 22 0.91 3.08 -16.16
C ARG A 22 1.96 1.97 -16.35
N PHE A 23 2.79 2.06 -17.38
CA PHE A 23 3.86 1.09 -17.62
C PHE A 23 4.86 1.02 -16.46
N LEU A 24 5.32 2.17 -15.96
CA LEU A 24 6.24 2.24 -14.83
C LEU A 24 5.61 1.66 -13.55
N ILE A 25 4.33 1.94 -13.30
CA ILE A 25 3.58 1.36 -12.18
C ILE A 25 3.54 -0.16 -12.27
N GLU A 26 3.23 -0.72 -13.45
CA GLU A 26 3.17 -2.18 -13.61
C GLU A 26 4.55 -2.83 -13.42
N LYS A 27 5.61 -2.21 -13.93
CA LYS A 27 7.00 -2.65 -13.76
C LYS A 27 7.41 -2.65 -12.29
N PHE A 28 7.15 -1.54 -11.59
CA PHE A 28 7.43 -1.43 -10.17
C PHE A 28 6.63 -2.46 -9.34
N LEU A 29 5.31 -2.49 -9.52
CA LEU A 29 4.41 -3.24 -8.65
C LEU A 29 4.45 -4.75 -8.90
N TYR A 30 4.63 -5.19 -10.14
CA TYR A 30 4.54 -6.59 -10.52
C TYR A 30 5.89 -7.23 -10.85
N ASP A 31 6.83 -6.47 -11.42
CA ASP A 31 8.12 -7.00 -11.90
C ASP A 31 9.30 -6.71 -10.96
N ASN A 32 9.07 -5.94 -9.88
CA ASN A 32 10.11 -5.55 -8.90
C ASN A 32 11.20 -4.64 -9.48
N ASP A 33 10.81 -3.81 -10.43
CA ASP A 33 11.69 -2.81 -11.04
C ASP A 33 11.74 -1.54 -10.16
N SER A 34 12.79 -1.41 -9.36
CA SER A 34 13.01 -0.22 -8.52
C SER A 34 13.34 1.03 -9.34
N GLU A 35 13.91 0.87 -10.53
CA GLU A 35 14.23 2.01 -11.40
C GLU A 35 12.94 2.62 -11.96
N ALA A 36 11.96 1.77 -12.29
CA ALA A 36 10.64 2.25 -12.67
C ALA A 36 9.99 3.12 -11.59
N LEU A 37 10.21 2.83 -10.31
CA LEU A 37 9.75 3.69 -9.21
C LEU A 37 10.50 5.03 -9.19
N ASN A 38 11.83 5.03 -9.29
CA ASN A 38 12.61 6.27 -9.28
C ASN A 38 12.15 7.23 -10.39
N ILE A 39 11.97 6.70 -11.60
CA ILE A 39 11.45 7.46 -12.74
C ILE A 39 10.03 7.96 -12.44
N LEU A 40 9.16 7.10 -11.89
CA LEU A 40 7.78 7.47 -11.54
C LEU A 40 7.74 8.61 -10.50
N LEU A 41 8.58 8.55 -9.47
CA LEU A 41 8.68 9.57 -8.44
C LEU A 41 9.17 10.91 -9.01
N ASN A 42 10.17 10.88 -9.88
CA ASN A 42 10.64 12.08 -10.58
C ASN A 42 9.52 12.73 -11.42
N ILE A 43 8.73 11.91 -12.13
CA ILE A 43 7.57 12.41 -12.88
C ILE A 43 6.54 13.05 -11.94
N TYR A 44 6.21 12.41 -10.82
CA TYR A 44 5.27 12.95 -9.84
C TYR A 44 5.76 14.23 -9.17
N GLN A 45 7.06 14.34 -8.91
CA GLN A 45 7.65 15.55 -8.37
C GLN A 45 7.53 16.72 -9.37
N ILE A 46 7.82 16.47 -10.64
CA ILE A 46 7.76 17.50 -11.69
C ILE A 46 6.32 17.96 -11.95
N GLU A 47 5.38 17.02 -12.11
CA GLU A 47 4.03 17.35 -12.57
C GLU A 47 3.06 17.72 -11.46
N GLU A 48 3.19 17.06 -10.32
CA GLU A 48 2.19 17.12 -9.24
C GLU A 48 2.81 17.63 -7.94
N SER A 49 4.11 17.95 -7.97
CA SER A 49 4.88 18.39 -6.81
C SER A 49 4.70 17.49 -5.60
N VAL A 50 4.70 16.18 -5.86
CA VAL A 50 4.70 15.18 -4.81
C VAL A 50 6.07 15.23 -4.13
N ASP A 51 6.09 15.80 -2.93
CA ASP A 51 7.25 15.85 -2.05
C ASP A 51 6.93 15.17 -0.70
N ASN A 52 7.95 14.78 0.07
CA ASN A 52 7.83 14.21 1.42
C ASN A 52 7.09 12.85 1.55
N ILE A 53 7.28 11.93 0.60
CA ILE A 53 6.68 10.59 0.64
C ILE A 53 7.14 9.80 1.88
N CYS A 54 6.20 9.48 2.78
CA CYS A 54 6.48 8.80 4.05
C CYS A 54 5.45 7.68 4.37
N PRO A 55 5.34 6.61 3.56
CA PRO A 55 4.50 5.46 3.89
C PRO A 55 4.93 4.82 5.22
N THR A 56 3.99 4.17 5.88
CA THR A 56 4.17 3.66 7.25
C THR A 56 4.88 2.30 7.32
N TYR A 57 4.82 1.51 6.26
CA TYR A 57 5.30 0.13 6.16
C TYR A 57 4.84 -0.77 7.32
N ILE A 58 3.57 -0.66 7.72
CA ILE A 58 2.98 -1.41 8.84
C ILE A 58 2.05 -2.54 8.39
N SER A 59 1.69 -2.61 7.11
CA SER A 59 0.73 -3.60 6.59
C SER A 59 1.13 -5.02 6.96
N LEU A 60 2.40 -5.39 6.74
CA LEU A 60 2.87 -6.75 6.97
C LEU A 60 2.83 -7.16 8.44
N LYS A 61 3.12 -6.22 9.36
CA LYS A 61 3.04 -6.45 10.81
C LYS A 61 1.61 -6.77 11.23
N HIS A 62 0.63 -6.05 10.69
CA HIS A 62 -0.79 -6.32 10.96
C HIS A 62 -1.26 -7.60 10.28
N LEU A 63 -0.84 -7.86 9.05
CA LEU A 63 -1.17 -9.09 8.32
C LEU A 63 -0.66 -10.33 9.06
N LYS A 64 0.57 -10.30 9.58
CA LYS A 64 1.13 -11.39 10.38
C LYS A 64 0.25 -11.73 11.58
N LYS A 65 -0.19 -10.72 12.35
CA LYS A 65 -1.13 -10.92 13.47
C LYS A 65 -2.45 -11.56 13.02
N ASP A 66 -2.95 -11.16 11.86
CA ASP A 66 -4.19 -11.70 11.29
C ASP A 66 -4.04 -13.15 10.81
N ILE A 67 -2.87 -13.52 10.30
CA ILE A 67 -2.53 -14.90 9.91
C ILE A 67 -2.43 -15.80 11.16
N LEU A 68 -1.73 -15.34 12.19
CA LEU A 68 -1.60 -16.08 13.46
C LEU A 68 -2.99 -16.39 14.05
N LYS A 69 -3.90 -15.42 14.04
CA LYS A 69 -5.30 -15.62 14.46
C LYS A 69 -6.06 -16.60 13.58
N PHE A 70 -5.83 -16.58 12.27
CA PHE A 70 -6.52 -17.45 11.32
C PHE A 70 -6.08 -18.92 11.44
N LEU A 71 -4.80 -19.15 11.74
CA LEU A 71 -4.18 -20.48 11.86
C LEU A 71 -3.95 -20.91 13.31
N LYS A 72 -4.71 -20.35 14.27
CA LYS A 72 -4.47 -20.55 15.72
C LYS A 72 -4.44 -22.01 16.17
N ASP A 73 -5.16 -22.89 15.47
CA ASP A 73 -5.29 -24.31 15.81
C ASP A 73 -4.26 -25.18 15.05
N LYS A 74 -3.35 -24.55 14.28
CA LYS A 74 -2.35 -25.23 13.45
C LYS A 74 -1.02 -25.33 14.18
N GLU A 75 -0.47 -26.54 14.21
CA GLU A 75 0.90 -26.77 14.70
C GLU A 75 1.93 -26.05 13.80
N GLY A 76 2.89 -25.35 14.40
CA GLY A 76 3.91 -24.59 13.68
C GLY A 76 3.41 -23.26 13.09
N VAL A 77 2.29 -22.71 13.58
CA VAL A 77 1.69 -21.46 13.08
C VAL A 77 2.65 -20.28 13.01
N ASP A 78 3.55 -20.11 13.99
CA ASP A 78 4.52 -19.01 13.99
C ASP A 78 5.51 -19.12 12.83
N LEU A 79 5.98 -20.34 12.54
CA LEU A 79 6.88 -20.60 11.42
C LEU A 79 6.19 -20.36 10.09
N ILE A 80 4.95 -20.84 9.94
CA ILE A 80 4.13 -20.59 8.75
C ILE A 80 3.94 -19.08 8.54
N ALA A 81 3.61 -18.34 9.60
CA ALA A 81 3.41 -16.90 9.54
C ALA A 81 4.72 -16.15 9.21
N ASN A 82 5.85 -16.54 9.81
CA ASN A 82 7.16 -15.96 9.53
C ASN A 82 7.58 -16.18 8.07
N ASN A 83 7.49 -17.41 7.59
CA ASN A 83 7.92 -17.77 6.23
C ASN A 83 7.03 -17.08 5.20
N LEU A 84 5.72 -17.03 5.44
CA LEU A 84 4.80 -16.27 4.60
C LEU A 84 5.09 -14.78 4.61
N SER A 85 5.28 -14.18 5.80
CA SER A 85 5.60 -12.76 5.92
C SER A 85 6.89 -12.42 5.17
N SER A 86 7.94 -13.23 5.31
CA SER A 86 9.19 -13.06 4.57
C SER A 86 8.99 -13.19 3.06
N LEU A 87 8.27 -14.21 2.61
CA LEU A 87 8.04 -14.51 1.19
C LEU A 87 7.33 -13.37 0.44
N ILE A 88 6.43 -12.64 1.12
CA ILE A 88 5.63 -11.55 0.54
C ILE A 88 6.08 -10.15 1.00
N HIS A 89 7.14 -10.04 1.80
CA HIS A 89 7.54 -8.80 2.46
C HIS A 89 7.68 -7.63 1.48
N ASP A 90 8.56 -7.79 0.49
CA ASP A 90 8.87 -6.74 -0.46
C ASP A 90 7.69 -6.43 -1.38
N ASP A 91 6.88 -7.44 -1.70
CA ASP A 91 5.68 -7.24 -2.52
C ASP A 91 4.66 -6.36 -1.77
N VAL A 92 4.39 -6.68 -0.49
CA VAL A 92 3.44 -5.94 0.33
C VAL A 92 3.92 -4.52 0.58
N ASN A 93 5.23 -4.31 0.78
CA ASN A 93 5.79 -2.96 0.91
C ASN A 93 5.64 -2.14 -0.37
N ARG A 94 5.88 -2.74 -1.55
CA ARG A 94 5.66 -2.08 -2.84
C ARG A 94 4.18 -1.73 -3.06
N PHE A 95 3.28 -2.65 -2.69
CA PHE A 95 1.85 -2.39 -2.71
C PHE A 95 1.46 -1.23 -1.78
N GLU A 96 1.95 -1.20 -0.53
CA GLU A 96 1.70 -0.13 0.43
C GLU A 96 2.19 1.22 -0.11
N LEU A 97 3.42 1.28 -0.64
CA LEU A 97 3.96 2.50 -1.25
C LEU A 97 3.12 2.98 -2.43
N TYR A 98 2.72 2.08 -3.33
CA TYR A 98 1.89 2.47 -4.48
C TYR A 98 0.54 3.03 -4.05
N VAL A 99 -0.16 2.36 -3.12
CA VAL A 99 -1.46 2.84 -2.61
C VAL A 99 -1.30 4.18 -1.89
N TYR A 100 -0.22 4.35 -1.14
CA TYR A 100 0.12 5.62 -0.51
C TYR A 100 0.29 6.74 -1.54
N LEU A 101 1.06 6.51 -2.62
CA LEU A 101 1.27 7.51 -3.67
C LEU A 101 -0.04 7.93 -4.35
N GLU A 102 -0.91 6.97 -4.67
CA GLU A 102 -2.22 7.27 -5.26
C GLU A 102 -3.11 8.09 -4.31
N GLY A 103 -3.13 7.74 -3.02
CA GLY A 103 -3.85 8.51 -2.02
C GLY A 103 -3.32 9.93 -1.88
N TYR A 104 -2.00 10.07 -1.77
CA TYR A 104 -1.33 11.35 -1.61
C TYR A 104 -1.56 12.28 -2.81
N ARG A 105 -1.41 11.77 -4.04
CA ARG A 105 -1.69 12.51 -5.29
C ARG A 105 -3.14 12.96 -5.37
N ALA A 106 -4.08 12.09 -5.00
CA ALA A 106 -5.49 12.46 -4.95
C ALA A 106 -5.73 13.60 -3.94
N GLY A 107 -5.04 13.59 -2.79
CA GLY A 107 -5.11 14.63 -1.76
C GLY A 107 -4.60 15.98 -2.22
N ILE A 108 -3.41 16.02 -2.84
CA ILE A 108 -2.83 17.27 -3.39
C ILE A 108 -3.78 17.92 -4.41
N ASN A 109 -4.38 17.09 -5.26
CA ASN A 109 -5.26 17.55 -6.33
C ASN A 109 -6.68 17.91 -5.86
N ALA A 110 -7.03 17.65 -4.59
CA ALA A 110 -8.36 17.89 -4.02
C ALA A 110 -8.58 19.36 -3.61
N LYS A 111 -8.61 20.27 -4.59
CA LYS A 111 -8.72 21.73 -4.38
C LYS A 111 -9.79 22.15 -3.37
N LYS A 112 -10.98 21.53 -3.42
CA LYS A 112 -12.09 21.81 -2.49
C LYS A 112 -11.72 21.48 -1.05
N SER A 113 -11.16 20.31 -0.81
CA SER A 113 -10.74 19.86 0.53
C SER A 113 -9.56 20.68 1.05
N VAL A 114 -8.61 21.04 0.19
CA VAL A 114 -7.48 21.91 0.53
C VAL A 114 -7.96 23.29 0.98
N ASN A 115 -8.84 23.95 0.23
CA ASN A 115 -9.38 25.26 0.61
C ASN A 115 -10.17 25.19 1.92
N LEU A 116 -10.94 24.12 2.13
CA LEU A 116 -11.70 23.91 3.37
C LEU A 116 -10.75 23.78 4.58
N LEU A 117 -9.66 23.02 4.43
CA LEU A 117 -8.64 22.89 5.48
C LEU A 117 -7.92 24.22 5.73
N GLU A 118 -7.59 24.96 4.68
CA GLU A 118 -6.93 26.27 4.77
C GLU A 118 -7.76 27.27 5.57
N ILE A 119 -9.07 27.40 5.28
CA ILE A 119 -9.99 28.27 6.03
C ILE A 119 -9.97 27.93 7.52
N MET A 120 -10.00 26.64 7.86
CA MET A 120 -9.94 26.20 9.26
C MET A 120 -8.57 26.47 9.87
N THR A 121 -7.51 26.33 9.10
CA THR A 121 -6.13 26.56 9.53
C THR A 121 -5.89 28.02 9.91
N CYS A 122 -6.38 28.96 9.10
CA CYS A 122 -6.25 30.41 9.34
C CYS A 122 -6.95 30.89 10.63
N LYS A 123 -7.88 30.09 11.20
CA LYS A 123 -8.49 30.39 12.50
C LYS A 123 -7.52 30.16 13.67
N TYR A 124 -6.49 29.33 13.47
CA TYR A 124 -5.63 28.83 14.53
C TYR A 124 -4.17 29.28 14.40
N PHE A 125 -3.73 29.61 13.19
CA PHE A 125 -2.35 29.97 12.93
C PHE A 125 -2.26 31.28 12.16
N THR A 126 -1.26 32.09 12.53
CA THR A 126 -0.89 33.27 11.75
C THR A 126 -0.06 32.86 10.54
N ILE A 127 0.05 33.78 9.56
CA ILE A 127 0.83 33.55 8.34
C ILE A 127 2.31 33.24 8.68
N GLU A 128 2.90 33.98 9.62
CA GLU A 128 4.29 33.75 10.07
C GLU A 128 4.49 32.36 10.70
N GLN A 129 3.49 31.87 11.45
CA GLN A 129 3.53 30.54 12.02
C GLN A 129 3.41 29.45 10.94
N LEU A 130 2.64 29.69 9.89
CA LEU A 130 2.49 28.76 8.77
C LEU A 130 3.76 28.69 7.92
N TYR A 131 4.39 29.84 7.64
CA TYR A 131 5.65 29.92 6.89
C TYR A 131 6.76 29.05 7.51
N ASN A 132 6.87 29.08 8.84
CA ASN A 132 7.91 28.35 9.57
C ASN A 132 7.58 26.87 9.83
N ARG A 133 6.36 26.40 9.51
CA ARG A 133 5.91 25.04 9.81
C ARG A 133 6.28 24.07 8.69
N LYS A 134 6.78 22.90 9.09
CA LYS A 134 7.02 21.76 8.19
C LYS A 134 5.80 20.83 8.06
N LYS A 135 4.96 20.77 9.09
CA LYS A 135 3.77 19.89 9.17
C LYS A 135 2.61 20.64 9.84
N LEU A 136 1.39 20.26 9.49
CA LEU A 136 0.17 20.94 9.92
C LEU A 136 -0.62 20.06 10.90
N PHE A 137 -1.49 19.18 10.38
CA PHE A 137 -2.31 18.25 11.15
C PHE A 137 -2.08 16.78 10.73
N ASN A 138 -0.85 16.43 10.32
CA ASN A 138 -0.54 15.13 9.73
C ASN A 138 -0.67 13.96 10.73
N LYS A 139 -0.22 14.13 11.99
CA LYS A 139 -0.19 13.02 12.99
C LYS A 139 -0.91 13.32 14.30
N GLU A 140 -0.83 14.55 14.81
CA GLU A 140 -1.45 14.95 16.07
C GLU A 140 -2.55 15.98 15.80
N ILE A 141 -3.80 15.54 15.83
CA ILE A 141 -4.96 16.41 15.73
C ILE A 141 -5.49 16.63 17.14
N LEU A 142 -5.00 17.68 17.79
CA LEU A 142 -5.41 18.04 19.15
C LEU A 142 -6.76 18.76 19.20
N ARG A 143 -7.33 19.12 18.05
CA ARG A 143 -8.54 19.94 17.93
C ARG A 143 -9.72 19.13 17.39
N PRO A 144 -10.86 19.07 18.10
CA PRO A 144 -12.01 18.28 17.68
C PRO A 144 -12.60 18.76 16.35
N GLU A 145 -12.60 20.06 16.08
CA GLU A 145 -13.09 20.62 14.80
C GLU A 145 -12.31 20.10 13.59
N ILE A 146 -10.98 19.92 13.72
CA ILE A 146 -10.15 19.37 12.65
C ILE A 146 -10.36 17.86 12.51
N LEU A 147 -10.66 17.16 13.60
CA LEU A 147 -11.05 15.74 13.55
C LEU A 147 -12.39 15.56 12.81
N GLU A 148 -13.38 16.39 13.12
CA GLU A 148 -14.67 16.40 12.43
C GLU A 148 -14.52 16.75 10.95
N LEU A 149 -13.68 17.74 10.64
CA LEU A 149 -13.35 18.10 9.27
C LEU A 149 -12.74 16.93 8.50
N LYS A 150 -11.73 16.28 9.09
CA LYS A 150 -11.10 15.09 8.51
C LYS A 150 -12.13 13.99 8.30
N ALA A 151 -12.97 13.71 9.30
CA ALA A 151 -14.02 12.70 9.19
C ALA A 151 -14.99 13.02 8.05
N LYS A 152 -15.43 14.29 7.93
CA LYS A 152 -16.30 14.74 6.85
C LYS A 152 -15.67 14.57 5.47
N ILE A 153 -14.44 15.08 5.28
CA ILE A 153 -13.70 14.95 4.01
C ILE A 153 -13.52 13.48 3.62
N LEU A 154 -13.14 12.63 4.59
CA LEU A 154 -12.98 11.20 4.33
C LEU A 154 -14.32 10.48 4.13
N ASN A 155 -15.42 10.96 4.69
CA ASN A 155 -16.74 10.35 4.50
C ASN A 155 -17.33 10.68 3.13
N ASP A 156 -17.19 11.93 2.68
CA ASP A 156 -17.53 12.35 1.31
C ASP A 156 -16.79 11.48 0.29
N PHE A 157 -15.54 11.13 0.61
CA PHE A 157 -14.70 10.23 -0.17
C PHE A 157 -15.13 8.75 -0.07
N LYS A 158 -15.51 8.25 1.11
CA LYS A 158 -16.02 6.87 1.32
C LYS A 158 -17.32 6.59 0.58
N ASN A 159 -18.12 7.63 0.34
CA ASN A 159 -19.36 7.58 -0.42
C ASN A 159 -19.11 7.56 -1.93
N ASP A 160 -17.91 7.93 -2.39
CA ASP A 160 -17.49 7.71 -3.77
C ASP A 160 -17.13 6.22 -3.97
N SER A 161 -18.08 5.46 -4.51
CA SER A 161 -17.94 4.04 -4.79
C SER A 161 -16.73 3.69 -5.68
N ASN A 162 -16.20 4.66 -6.43
CA ASN A 162 -15.12 4.43 -7.38
C ASN A 162 -13.79 4.10 -6.70
N VAL A 163 -13.46 4.74 -5.59
CA VAL A 163 -12.15 4.54 -4.95
C VAL A 163 -12.05 3.15 -4.36
N LYS A 164 -13.09 2.73 -3.63
CA LYS A 164 -13.17 1.37 -3.11
C LYS A 164 -12.97 0.40 -4.26
N LYS A 165 -13.73 0.55 -5.35
CA LYS A 165 -13.60 -0.29 -6.54
C LYS A 165 -12.17 -0.30 -7.10
N GLN A 166 -11.51 0.85 -7.22
CA GLN A 166 -10.13 0.95 -7.69
C GLN A 166 -9.16 0.18 -6.78
N VAL A 167 -9.26 0.33 -5.46
CA VAL A 167 -8.43 -0.42 -4.50
C VAL A 167 -8.72 -1.93 -4.58
N TYR A 168 -9.99 -2.33 -4.67
CA TYR A 168 -10.36 -3.74 -4.86
C TYR A 168 -9.78 -4.33 -6.15
N ASP A 169 -9.91 -3.62 -7.27
CA ASP A 169 -9.40 -4.05 -8.58
C ASP A 169 -7.86 -4.15 -8.55
N LEU A 170 -7.19 -3.19 -7.91
CA LEU A 170 -5.75 -3.19 -7.71
C LEU A 170 -5.30 -4.40 -6.88
N VAL A 171 -5.92 -4.65 -5.73
CA VAL A 171 -5.60 -5.80 -4.86
C VAL A 171 -5.84 -7.10 -5.60
N PHE A 172 -6.92 -7.20 -6.37
CA PHE A 172 -7.23 -8.41 -7.13
C PHE A 172 -6.17 -8.68 -8.20
N LYS A 173 -5.79 -7.67 -8.99
CA LYS A 173 -4.71 -7.78 -9.98
C LYS A 173 -3.37 -8.14 -9.33
N PHE A 174 -3.04 -7.48 -8.22
CA PHE A 174 -1.82 -7.74 -7.47
C PHE A 174 -1.77 -9.16 -6.91
N ASN A 175 -2.88 -9.65 -6.36
CA ASN A 175 -3.00 -11.04 -5.92
C ASN A 175 -2.81 -12.02 -7.09
N LEU A 176 -3.43 -11.78 -8.23
CA LEU A 176 -3.32 -12.67 -9.40
C LEU A 176 -1.89 -12.72 -9.96
N LYS A 177 -1.25 -11.56 -10.12
CA LYS A 177 0.09 -11.45 -10.74
C LYS A 177 1.22 -11.85 -9.78
N VAL A 178 1.09 -11.58 -8.48
CA VAL A 178 2.20 -11.67 -7.52
C VAL A 178 1.93 -12.64 -6.38
N LEU A 179 0.91 -12.39 -5.56
CA LEU A 179 0.77 -13.08 -4.26
C LEU A 179 0.29 -14.53 -4.39
N LYS A 180 -0.65 -14.80 -5.29
CA LYS A 180 -1.33 -16.11 -5.37
C LYS A 180 -0.34 -17.25 -5.57
N ARG A 181 0.62 -17.10 -6.48
CA ARG A 181 1.66 -18.12 -6.69
C ARG A 181 2.51 -18.35 -5.43
N LYS A 182 2.88 -17.27 -4.73
CA LYS A 182 3.70 -17.32 -3.52
C LYS A 182 2.95 -18.01 -2.37
N VAL A 183 1.68 -17.65 -2.16
CA VAL A 183 0.84 -18.27 -1.14
C VAL A 183 0.65 -19.76 -1.41
N TYR A 184 0.35 -20.16 -2.65
CA TYR A 184 0.14 -21.57 -2.97
C TYR A 184 1.42 -22.41 -2.92
N ASN A 185 2.58 -21.79 -3.12
CA ASN A 185 3.88 -22.43 -2.97
C ASN A 185 4.44 -22.35 -1.54
N LEU A 186 3.68 -21.84 -0.57
CA LEU A 186 4.17 -21.64 0.80
C LEU A 186 4.73 -22.92 1.43
N ASN A 187 4.11 -24.08 1.18
CA ASN A 187 4.60 -25.36 1.70
C ASN A 187 6.02 -25.72 1.22
N ALA A 188 6.46 -25.22 0.06
CA ALA A 188 7.84 -25.41 -0.40
C ALA A 188 8.86 -24.57 0.41
N HIS A 189 8.37 -23.59 1.17
CA HIS A 189 9.14 -22.69 2.01
C HIS A 189 8.91 -22.93 3.51
N VAL A 190 8.13 -23.95 3.89
CA VAL A 190 7.94 -24.36 5.28
C VAL A 190 8.94 -25.48 5.54
N ASP A 191 10.08 -25.14 6.12
CA ASP A 191 11.08 -26.13 6.51
C ASP A 191 10.47 -27.13 7.48
N LYS A 192 10.71 -28.42 7.22
CA LYS A 192 10.38 -29.51 8.15
C LYS A 192 11.29 -29.37 9.37
N GLN A 193 10.80 -28.76 10.44
CA GLN A 193 11.52 -28.79 11.71
C GLN A 193 11.33 -30.15 12.38
N LEU A 194 12.43 -30.72 12.89
CA LEU A 194 12.41 -31.92 13.73
C LEU A 194 12.21 -31.47 15.18
N VAL A 195 11.11 -31.89 15.81
CA VAL A 195 10.84 -31.58 17.21
C VAL A 195 11.25 -32.77 18.08
N PHE A 196 12.10 -32.50 19.07
CA PHE A 196 12.50 -33.48 20.08
C PHE A 196 11.44 -33.55 21.18
N ASN A 197 10.70 -34.66 21.24
CA ASN A 197 9.86 -34.95 22.40
C ASN A 197 10.73 -35.55 23.52
N LEU A 198 10.89 -34.82 24.62
CA LEU A 198 11.68 -35.25 25.78
C LEU A 198 10.88 -36.08 26.79
N ASP A 199 9.54 -36.08 26.71
CA ASP A 199 8.67 -36.61 27.77
C ASP A 199 8.22 -38.08 27.59
N GLY A 200 8.72 -38.82 26.59
CA GLY A 200 8.19 -40.15 26.32
C GLY A 200 8.97 -40.97 25.32
N GLY A 201 10.27 -41.16 25.56
CA GLY A 201 11.15 -41.98 24.72
C GLY A 201 11.54 -41.28 23.42
N LYS A 202 12.83 -41.38 23.09
CA LYS A 202 13.48 -40.76 21.91
C LYS A 202 12.74 -41.10 20.60
N LYS A 203 11.71 -40.34 20.24
CA LYS A 203 11.06 -40.39 18.93
C LYS A 203 11.07 -38.98 18.35
N ILE A 204 11.89 -38.81 17.32
CA ILE A 204 11.84 -37.66 16.43
C ILE A 204 10.46 -37.68 15.76
N LYS A 205 9.64 -36.66 15.97
CA LYS A 205 8.43 -36.45 15.17
C LYS A 205 8.70 -35.32 14.19
N GLU A 206 8.49 -35.60 12.90
CA GLU A 206 8.33 -34.53 11.90
C GLU A 206 7.05 -33.77 12.24
N THR A 207 7.16 -32.46 12.49
CA THR A 207 5.99 -31.60 12.63
C THR A 207 5.33 -31.48 11.26
N ASN A 208 4.08 -31.94 11.13
CA ASN A 208 3.31 -31.77 9.88
C ASN A 208 2.73 -30.34 9.81
N SER A 209 3.62 -29.35 9.66
CA SER A 209 3.29 -27.94 9.47
C SER A 209 2.76 -27.61 8.07
N ASN A 210 2.64 -28.60 7.18
CA ASN A 210 2.10 -28.42 5.84
C ASN A 210 0.64 -27.96 5.85
N LEU A 211 0.33 -26.95 5.04
CA LEU A 211 -1.02 -26.49 4.81
C LEU A 211 -1.68 -27.30 3.70
N THR A 212 -2.89 -27.76 3.94
CA THR A 212 -3.75 -28.36 2.92
C THR A 212 -4.13 -27.32 1.86
N ARG A 213 -4.55 -27.80 0.68
CA ARG A 213 -5.05 -26.91 -0.40
C ARG A 213 -6.23 -26.05 0.04
N ARG A 214 -7.06 -26.53 0.97
CA ARG A 214 -8.19 -25.78 1.55
C ARG A 214 -7.68 -24.64 2.44
N GLU A 215 -6.72 -24.91 3.31
CA GLU A 215 -6.08 -23.90 4.15
C GLU A 215 -5.35 -22.84 3.32
N LEU A 216 -4.57 -23.24 2.30
CA LEU A 216 -3.90 -22.31 1.37
C LEU A 216 -4.89 -21.39 0.65
N LYS A 217 -6.03 -21.94 0.19
CA LYS A 217 -7.10 -21.16 -0.42
C LYS A 217 -7.74 -20.18 0.58
N GLY A 218 -7.96 -20.62 1.82
CA GLY A 218 -8.48 -19.78 2.90
C GLY A 218 -7.53 -18.64 3.25
N LEU A 219 -6.24 -18.95 3.37
CA LEU A 219 -5.16 -18.01 3.62
C LEU A 219 -5.07 -16.95 2.51
N ASN A 220 -5.10 -17.36 1.24
CA ASN A 220 -5.10 -16.41 0.12
C ASN A 220 -6.31 -15.45 0.18
N LYS A 221 -7.50 -15.97 0.49
CA LYS A 221 -8.70 -15.12 0.65
C LYS A 221 -8.54 -14.14 1.82
N LYS A 222 -7.95 -14.59 2.93
CA LYS A 222 -7.70 -13.77 4.12
C LYS A 222 -6.71 -12.64 3.82
N ILE A 223 -5.62 -12.93 3.11
CA ILE A 223 -4.64 -11.92 2.66
C ILE A 223 -5.30 -10.88 1.74
N VAL A 224 -6.04 -11.33 0.73
CA VAL A 224 -6.77 -10.41 -0.19
C VAL A 224 -7.71 -9.50 0.59
N LYS A 225 -8.54 -10.06 1.49
CA LYS A 225 -9.46 -9.26 2.30
C LYS A 225 -8.72 -8.26 3.19
N PHE A 226 -7.60 -8.66 3.78
CA PHE A 226 -6.75 -7.77 4.58
C PHE A 226 -6.24 -6.60 3.73
N LEU A 227 -5.64 -6.88 2.56
CA LEU A 227 -5.07 -5.86 1.69
C LEU A 227 -6.12 -4.87 1.16
N CYS A 228 -7.36 -5.30 0.92
CA CYS A 228 -8.43 -4.37 0.58
C CYS A 228 -8.71 -3.37 1.71
N MET A 229 -8.85 -3.87 2.94
CA MET A 229 -9.16 -3.03 4.10
C MET A 229 -7.99 -2.12 4.48
N ASP A 230 -6.78 -2.66 4.43
CA ASP A 230 -5.57 -1.92 4.78
C ASP A 230 -5.20 -0.92 3.67
N GLY A 231 -5.37 -1.29 2.40
CA GLY A 231 -5.19 -0.39 1.26
C GLY A 231 -6.12 0.83 1.32
N ILE A 232 -7.40 0.66 1.66
CA ILE A 232 -8.31 1.79 1.87
C ILE A 232 -7.77 2.71 2.99
N ARG A 233 -7.29 2.14 4.10
CA ARG A 233 -6.75 2.92 5.21
C ARG A 233 -5.48 3.69 4.84
N ILE A 234 -4.56 3.05 4.11
CA ILE A 234 -3.34 3.69 3.61
C ILE A 234 -3.70 4.84 2.69
N PHE A 235 -4.63 4.62 1.76
CA PHE A 235 -5.13 5.64 0.85
C PHE A 235 -5.70 6.83 1.62
N GLU A 236 -6.61 6.60 2.58
CA GLU A 236 -7.25 7.66 3.37
C GLU A 236 -6.24 8.50 4.16
N ASN A 237 -5.23 7.85 4.75
CA ASN A 237 -4.17 8.54 5.48
C ASN A 237 -3.30 9.37 4.55
N ALA A 238 -2.87 8.80 3.42
CA ALA A 238 -2.05 9.50 2.45
C ALA A 238 -2.79 10.67 1.80
N TYR A 239 -4.09 10.51 1.53
CA TYR A 239 -4.96 11.58 1.05
C TYR A 239 -5.02 12.76 2.03
N TRP A 240 -5.18 12.47 3.32
CA TRP A 240 -5.13 13.51 4.36
C TRP A 240 -3.77 14.21 4.41
N GLU A 241 -2.67 13.47 4.32
CA GLU A 241 -1.32 14.04 4.27
C GLU A 241 -1.14 14.95 3.06
N GLY A 242 -1.56 14.52 1.87
CA GLY A 242 -1.48 15.33 0.65
C GLY A 242 -2.25 16.64 0.73
N ILE A 243 -3.43 16.64 1.38
CA ILE A 243 -4.18 17.89 1.63
C ILE A 243 -3.40 18.82 2.55
N ASN A 244 -2.84 18.30 3.65
CA ASN A 244 -2.09 19.11 4.62
C ASN A 244 -0.85 19.75 4.00
N ASP A 245 -0.07 18.95 3.28
CA ASP A 245 1.17 19.39 2.66
C ASP A 245 0.89 20.42 1.56
N GLN A 246 -0.22 20.25 0.82
CA GLN A 246 -0.66 21.24 -0.16
C GLN A 246 -1.10 22.57 0.46
N VAL A 247 -1.70 22.57 1.66
CA VAL A 247 -1.99 23.81 2.40
C VAL A 247 -0.69 24.50 2.77
N ILE A 248 0.26 23.80 3.41
CA ILE A 248 1.55 24.38 3.81
C ILE A 248 2.29 24.95 2.60
N LYS A 249 2.26 24.25 1.48
CA LYS A 249 2.95 24.65 0.25
C LYS A 249 2.50 26.03 -0.27
N ARG A 250 1.26 26.46 -0.01
CA ARG A 250 0.78 27.80 -0.41
C ARG A 250 1.45 28.94 0.34
N TYR A 251 2.08 28.63 1.47
CA TYR A 251 2.75 29.61 2.34
C TYR A 251 4.28 29.48 2.31
N LYS A 252 4.84 28.72 1.36
CA LYS A 252 6.29 28.62 1.13
C LYS A 252 6.65 29.30 -0.17
#